data_AF-B4M6H8-F1
#
_entry.id   AF-B4M6H8-F1
#
_cell.length_a   1.000
_cell.length_b   1.000
_cell.length_c   1.000
_cell.angle_alpha   90.00
_cell.angle_beta   90.00
_cell.angle_gamma   90.00
#
_symmetry.space_group_name_H-M   'P 1'
#
loop_
_entity.id
_entity.type
_entity.pdbx_description
1 polymer ?
#
loop_
_entity_poly.entity_id
_entity_poly.type
_entity_poly.pdbx_seq_one_letter_code
_entity_poly.pdbx_strand_id
1 'polypeptide(L)'
;MDKLYLQLNVCTDIIAKGATCHTAKIAWLNEFCAAFHTFASKFKSYLIELAPKNELEGNIRIHVETIYLCFTQVITCITQLERTINIEGTLAAGAQLLATRTHFLDRIDWCLRRLQASVYQLAEEAIASTPVKLEDLSFVELLDLALDKLETYSEIVPAQSQAEQEDSDEIDQLVDHVNHLIKHALAFANVALESDKKALSAIYETVLEESGIFEKNFKTHNPNERKLEALSLQRALYSLETYLNEALLHLIFTSMFDTEKASIKRLRNVLQSCESSGAVDGLVSDFDINVDRIQQIGIFAIAFTQDVKTKTIIRSCLASLESLDACIVPAFQLQTTSSASYHADILEHHFRQELMVFRNVIHEIIDSRALINNYLDVLAESIDNAEKLYPKGYLLQVAQMGNVIYQHFQLRANNQELIADEEGKRLHQDFLAILHECQAVLEISVHVDLKRIIKRLKILYSILAKLRDVCDKLVYERAMSNNEKSMTTSTKLRQHSFANPEIGHTIANCNRTDSSDSLSHESDLISFQLTEILRIT
;
A
#
# COMPACT_ATOMS: atom_id res chain seq x y z
N MET A 1 -1.64 23.23 24.79
CA MET A 1 -1.34 23.66 23.41
C MET A 1 -0.08 24.51 23.27
N ASP A 2 0.02 25.68 23.88
CA ASP A 2 1.18 26.58 23.69
C ASP A 2 2.54 25.93 23.92
N LYS A 3 2.64 25.05 24.92
CA LYS A 3 3.86 24.28 25.21
C LYS A 3 4.24 23.28 24.10
N LEU A 4 3.26 22.74 23.37
CA LEU A 4 3.50 21.85 22.22
C LEU A 4 3.99 22.66 21.03
N TYR A 5 3.34 23.78 20.72
CA TYR A 5 3.77 24.68 19.65
C TYR A 5 5.16 25.24 19.88
N LEU A 6 5.47 25.67 21.10
CA LEU A 6 6.80 26.15 21.43
C LEU A 6 7.85 25.06 21.19
N GLN A 7 7.56 23.82 21.58
CA GLN A 7 8.48 22.70 21.37
C GLN A 7 8.66 22.37 19.88
N LEU A 8 7.58 22.45 19.09
CA LEU A 8 7.64 22.21 17.66
C LEU A 8 8.44 23.31 16.93
N ASN A 9 8.28 24.58 17.33
CA ASN A 9 9.09 25.69 16.83
C ASN A 9 10.59 25.49 17.12
N VAL A 10 10.92 25.01 18.32
CA VAL A 10 12.31 24.64 18.65
C VAL A 10 12.85 23.56 17.70
N CYS A 11 12.04 22.56 17.37
CA CYS A 11 12.43 21.52 16.39
C CYS A 11 12.70 22.13 15.00
N THR A 12 11.82 23.02 14.53
CA THR A 12 11.97 23.73 13.26
C THR A 12 13.24 24.59 13.22
N ASP A 13 13.52 25.34 14.30
CA ASP A 13 14.71 26.18 14.41
C ASP A 13 16.01 25.36 14.40
N ILE A 14 16.01 24.16 14.97
CA ILE A 14 17.16 23.25 14.93
C ILE A 14 17.36 22.73 13.50
N ILE A 15 16.28 22.29 12.83
CA ILE A 15 16.36 21.75 11.46
C ILE A 15 16.85 22.80 10.45
N ALA A 16 16.39 24.04 10.55
CA ALA A 16 16.83 25.13 9.69
C ALA A 16 18.35 25.37 9.74
N LYS A 17 19.01 25.06 10.87
CA LYS A 17 20.48 25.17 11.04
C LYS A 17 21.25 23.97 10.46
N GLY A 18 20.57 22.87 10.14
CA GLY A 18 21.18 21.64 9.64
C GLY A 18 21.91 21.79 8.31
N ALA A 19 21.40 22.65 7.43
CA ALA A 19 21.99 22.91 6.12
C ALA A 19 23.38 23.58 6.20
N THR A 20 23.66 24.32 7.28
CA THR A 20 24.87 25.13 7.46
C THR A 20 25.84 24.59 8.51
N CYS A 21 25.48 23.53 9.25
CA CYS A 21 26.31 22.96 10.30
C CYS A 21 27.47 22.11 9.73
N HIS A 22 28.70 22.65 9.82
CA HIS A 22 29.90 22.03 9.27
C HIS A 22 30.73 21.21 10.27
N THR A 23 30.60 21.46 11.57
CA THR A 23 31.56 20.99 12.59
C THR A 23 31.01 19.97 13.60
N ALA A 24 29.69 19.81 13.71
CA ALA A 24 29.06 18.94 14.70
C ALA A 24 27.87 18.14 14.11
N LYS A 25 28.10 17.53 12.94
CA LYS A 25 27.05 16.94 12.09
C LYS A 25 26.13 15.95 12.84
N ILE A 26 26.69 15.03 13.62
CA ILE A 26 25.89 14.05 14.38
C ILE A 26 25.32 14.63 15.69
N ALA A 27 26.05 15.53 16.35
CA ALA A 27 25.60 16.16 17.60
C ALA A 27 24.39 17.07 17.36
N TRP A 28 24.37 17.78 16.23
CA TRP A 28 23.20 18.55 15.77
C TRP A 28 21.98 17.65 15.53
N LEU A 29 22.16 16.50 14.86
CA LEU A 29 21.07 15.56 14.64
C LEU A 29 20.56 14.98 15.97
N ASN A 30 21.46 14.71 16.92
CA ASN A 30 21.10 14.30 18.28
C ASN A 30 20.31 15.38 19.05
N GLU A 31 20.69 16.65 18.91
CA GLU A 31 19.96 17.79 19.49
C GLU A 31 18.53 17.84 18.95
N PHE A 32 18.36 17.68 17.63
CA PHE A 32 17.04 17.58 17.00
C PHE A 32 16.25 16.38 17.53
N CYS A 33 16.86 15.18 17.57
CA CYS A 33 16.20 13.97 18.07
C CYS A 33 15.70 14.15 19.51
N ALA A 34 16.50 14.77 20.39
CA ALA A 34 16.12 15.05 21.77
C ALA A 34 14.95 16.05 21.86
N ALA A 35 14.98 17.12 21.07
CA ALA A 35 13.89 18.10 21.00
C ALA A 35 12.59 17.47 20.46
N PHE A 36 12.70 16.66 19.42
CA PHE A 36 11.56 15.98 18.79
C PHE A 36 10.98 14.88 19.69
N HIS A 37 11.82 14.13 20.41
CA HIS A 37 11.39 13.17 21.43
C HIS A 37 10.60 13.87 22.55
N THR A 38 11.05 15.06 22.96
CA THR A 38 10.35 15.87 23.96
C THR A 38 8.98 16.33 23.46
N PHE A 39 8.89 16.73 22.20
CA PHE A 39 7.60 17.04 21.55
C PHE A 39 6.69 15.81 21.51
N ALA A 40 7.17 14.69 20.99
CA ALA A 40 6.41 13.46 20.83
C ALA A 40 5.88 12.94 22.17
N SER A 41 6.70 12.97 23.22
CA SER A 41 6.32 12.56 24.58
C SER A 41 5.19 13.44 25.15
N LYS A 42 5.29 14.76 24.97
CA LYS A 42 4.24 15.71 25.39
C LYS A 42 2.98 15.54 24.56
N PHE A 43 3.12 15.29 23.26
CA PHE A 43 1.98 15.08 22.37
C PHE A 43 1.20 13.82 22.77
N LYS A 44 1.90 12.73 23.09
CA LYS A 44 1.27 11.48 23.55
C LYS A 44 0.35 11.68 24.76
N SER A 45 0.77 12.48 25.76
CA SER A 45 -0.11 12.79 26.90
C SER A 45 -1.34 13.58 26.50
N TYR A 46 -1.21 14.45 25.49
CA TYR A 46 -2.28 15.34 25.05
C TYR A 46 -3.26 14.66 24.09
N LEU A 47 -2.79 13.69 23.31
CA LEU A 47 -3.62 12.91 22.40
C LEU A 47 -4.72 12.14 23.14
N ILE A 48 -4.44 11.62 24.34
CA ILE A 48 -5.43 10.92 25.18
C ILE A 48 -6.61 11.83 25.53
N GLU A 49 -6.35 13.13 25.69
CA GLU A 49 -7.38 14.13 26.05
C GLU A 49 -8.21 14.56 24.84
N LEU A 50 -7.60 14.65 23.64
CA LEU A 50 -8.27 15.15 22.44
C LEU A 50 -8.94 14.07 21.58
N ALA A 51 -8.47 12.83 21.69
CA ALA A 51 -8.88 11.74 20.81
C ALA A 51 -9.01 10.46 21.64
N PRO A 52 -10.01 10.38 22.55
CA PRO A 52 -10.26 9.16 23.31
C PRO A 52 -10.57 8.00 22.35
N LYS A 53 -10.02 6.82 22.64
CA LYS A 53 -10.00 5.64 21.73
C LYS A 53 -11.36 5.19 21.20
N ASN A 54 -12.46 5.60 21.83
CA ASN A 54 -13.82 5.17 21.49
C ASN A 54 -14.55 6.15 20.55
N GLU A 55 -13.93 7.29 20.19
CA GLU A 55 -14.60 8.40 19.47
C GLU A 55 -13.78 8.88 18.25
N LEU A 56 -12.90 8.03 17.70
CA LEU A 56 -12.03 8.39 16.57
C LEU A 56 -12.81 8.35 15.23
N GLU A 57 -13.79 9.23 15.09
CA GLU A 57 -14.63 9.34 13.90
C GLU A 57 -14.38 10.65 13.15
N GLY A 58 -14.61 10.59 11.84
CA GLY A 58 -14.54 11.74 10.95
C GLY A 58 -13.18 12.46 10.89
N ASN A 59 -13.19 13.79 10.92
CA ASN A 59 -11.99 14.61 10.66
C ASN A 59 -10.90 14.45 11.75
N ILE A 60 -11.29 14.15 12.99
CA ILE A 60 -10.37 13.84 14.10
C ILE A 60 -9.45 12.67 13.72
N ARG A 61 -10.03 11.59 13.15
CA ARG A 61 -9.27 10.44 12.67
C ARG A 61 -8.23 10.85 11.62
N ILE A 62 -8.63 11.68 10.66
CA ILE A 62 -7.76 12.13 9.55
C ILE A 62 -6.54 12.89 10.09
N HIS A 63 -6.73 13.79 11.06
CA HIS A 63 -5.61 14.53 11.65
C HIS A 63 -4.70 13.64 12.49
N VAL A 64 -5.27 12.70 13.26
CA VAL A 64 -4.47 11.74 14.05
C VAL A 64 -3.63 10.85 13.13
N GLU A 65 -4.22 10.30 12.06
CA GLU A 65 -3.48 9.53 11.05
C GLU A 65 -2.39 10.37 10.36
N THR A 66 -2.69 11.64 10.04
CA THR A 66 -1.72 12.57 9.45
C THR A 66 -0.55 12.84 10.41
N ILE A 67 -0.82 12.95 11.70
CA ILE A 67 0.20 13.15 12.72
C ILE A 67 1.11 11.91 12.81
N TYR A 68 0.55 10.70 12.83
CA TYR A 68 1.36 9.46 12.82
C TYR A 68 2.20 9.30 11.57
N LEU A 69 1.65 9.65 10.41
CA LEU A 69 2.40 9.70 9.16
C LEU A 69 3.62 10.63 9.29
N CYS A 70 3.41 11.86 9.78
CA CYS A 70 4.49 12.82 9.91
C CYS A 70 5.56 12.37 10.91
N PHE A 71 5.17 11.77 12.05
CA PHE A 71 6.13 11.19 12.99
C PHE A 71 6.99 10.10 12.34
N THR A 72 6.35 9.19 11.61
CA THR A 72 7.04 8.09 10.92
C THR A 72 7.99 8.62 9.85
N GLN A 73 7.55 9.60 9.06
CA GLN A 73 8.37 10.24 8.03
C GLN A 73 9.59 10.99 8.61
N VAL A 74 9.43 11.71 9.73
CA VAL A 74 10.55 12.36 10.41
C VAL A 74 11.60 11.32 10.84
N ILE A 75 11.18 10.21 11.44
CA ILE A 75 12.10 9.13 11.86
C ILE A 75 12.81 8.50 10.65
N THR A 76 12.09 8.24 9.57
CA THR A 76 12.67 7.73 8.32
C THR A 76 13.71 8.71 7.77
N CYS A 77 13.42 10.01 7.72
CA CYS A 77 14.36 11.02 7.24
C CYS A 77 15.58 11.18 8.16
N ILE A 78 15.42 11.10 9.49
CA ILE A 78 16.55 11.09 10.45
C ILE A 78 17.49 9.92 10.14
N THR A 79 16.94 8.73 9.90
CA THR A 79 17.74 7.52 9.59
C THR A 79 18.57 7.72 8.32
N GLN A 80 17.97 8.32 7.29
CA GLN A 80 18.70 8.60 6.04
C GLN A 80 19.72 9.75 6.18
N LEU A 81 19.44 10.76 7.01
CA LEU A 81 20.39 11.81 7.35
C LEU A 81 21.60 11.27 8.13
N GLU A 82 21.39 10.40 9.12
CA GLU A 82 22.46 9.71 9.83
C GLU A 82 23.38 8.96 8.85
N ARG A 83 22.78 8.17 7.96
CA ARG A 83 23.52 7.47 6.91
C ARG A 83 24.32 8.42 6.02
N THR A 84 23.70 9.52 5.61
CA THR A 84 24.35 10.55 4.77
C THR A 84 25.56 11.14 5.50
N ILE A 85 25.41 11.48 6.78
CA ILE A 85 26.49 12.03 7.62
C ILE A 85 27.62 11.01 7.78
N ASN A 86 27.30 9.73 7.98
CA ASN A 86 28.29 8.67 8.11
C ASN A 86 29.10 8.48 6.82
N ILE A 87 28.44 8.51 5.65
CA ILE A 87 29.12 8.45 4.34
C ILE A 87 30.04 9.66 4.17
N GLU A 88 29.58 10.87 4.47
CA GLU A 88 30.41 12.08 4.40
C GLU A 88 31.67 12.00 5.28
N GLY A 89 31.60 11.31 6.42
CA GLY A 89 32.76 11.07 7.28
C GLY A 89 33.84 10.21 6.63
N THR A 90 33.49 9.41 5.62
CA THR A 90 34.42 8.55 4.86
C THR A 90 35.00 9.22 3.62
N LEU A 91 34.44 10.36 3.19
CA LEU A 91 34.87 11.08 1.99
C LEU A 91 36.14 11.92 2.25
N ALA A 92 37.02 11.99 1.25
CA ALA A 92 38.21 12.83 1.30
C ALA A 92 37.84 14.31 1.51
N ALA A 93 38.56 14.98 2.41
CA ALA A 93 38.43 16.41 2.72
C ALA A 93 37.04 16.89 3.17
N GLY A 94 36.29 16.08 3.92
CA GLY A 94 35.05 16.53 4.55
C GLY A 94 33.95 16.96 3.56
N ALA A 95 34.00 16.43 2.33
CA ALA A 95 33.02 16.68 1.29
C ALA A 95 31.60 16.43 1.82
N GLN A 96 30.70 17.37 1.52
CA GLN A 96 29.31 17.32 2.00
C GLN A 96 28.38 16.95 0.84
N LEU A 97 27.44 16.07 1.13
CA LEU A 97 26.39 15.65 0.22
C LEU A 97 25.21 16.60 0.36
N LEU A 98 25.42 17.88 0.01
CA LEU A 98 24.45 18.96 0.23
C LEU A 98 23.08 18.66 -0.41
N ALA A 99 23.05 18.16 -1.64
CA ALA A 99 21.80 17.79 -2.31
C ALA A 99 21.02 16.72 -1.53
N THR A 100 21.71 15.70 -1.02
CA THR A 100 21.11 14.64 -0.19
C THR A 100 20.60 15.21 1.14
N ARG A 101 21.37 16.07 1.80
CA ARG A 101 20.96 16.74 3.04
C ARG A 101 19.71 17.57 2.82
N THR A 102 19.70 18.43 1.80
CA THR A 102 18.57 19.30 1.47
C THR A 102 17.30 18.48 1.24
N HIS A 103 17.37 17.40 0.45
CA HIS A 103 16.23 16.53 0.23
C HIS A 103 15.58 16.05 1.53
N PHE A 104 16.35 15.49 2.47
CA PHE A 104 15.79 15.00 3.73
C PHE A 104 15.44 16.11 4.74
N LEU A 105 16.15 17.23 4.74
CA LEU A 105 15.84 18.38 5.60
C LEU A 105 14.52 19.05 5.18
N ASP A 106 14.31 19.27 3.88
CA ASP A 106 13.07 19.85 3.35
C ASP A 106 11.87 18.95 3.66
N ARG A 107 12.06 17.63 3.61
CA ARG A 107 11.05 16.64 4.02
C ARG A 107 10.71 16.71 5.50
N ILE A 108 11.72 16.79 6.38
CA ILE A 108 11.48 16.95 7.82
C ILE A 108 10.74 18.26 8.10
N ASP A 109 11.18 19.36 7.50
CA ASP A 109 10.54 20.67 7.66
C ASP A 109 9.07 20.64 7.21
N TRP A 110 8.77 20.03 6.05
CA TRP A 110 7.40 19.82 5.59
C TRP A 110 6.57 19.03 6.61
N CYS A 111 7.11 17.93 7.15
CA CYS A 111 6.44 17.16 8.19
C CYS A 111 6.20 17.95 9.48
N LEU A 112 7.15 18.79 9.91
CA LEU A 112 6.97 19.65 11.10
C LEU A 112 5.86 20.69 10.88
N ARG A 113 5.79 21.31 9.70
CA ARG A 113 4.69 22.23 9.35
C ARG A 113 3.34 21.52 9.31
N ARG A 114 3.31 20.30 8.74
CA ARG A 114 2.09 19.48 8.68
C ARG A 114 1.64 19.02 10.06
N LEU A 115 2.57 18.62 10.93
CA LEU A 115 2.30 18.35 12.35
C LEU A 115 1.68 19.56 13.04
N GLN A 116 2.24 20.75 12.82
CA GLN A 116 1.70 21.98 13.40
C GLN A 116 0.25 22.22 12.97
N ALA A 117 -0.03 22.08 11.67
CA ALA A 117 -1.37 22.27 11.11
C ALA A 117 -2.37 21.24 11.64
N SER A 118 -2.02 19.94 11.66
CA SER A 118 -2.91 18.89 12.15
C SER A 118 -3.14 18.96 13.66
N VAL A 119 -2.13 19.35 14.45
CA VAL A 119 -2.31 19.60 15.90
C VAL A 119 -3.24 20.78 16.14
N TYR A 120 -3.18 21.83 15.31
CA TYR A 120 -4.09 22.95 15.37
C TYR A 120 -5.52 22.56 15.03
N GLN A 121 -5.72 21.88 13.90
CA GLN A 121 -7.04 21.42 13.46
C GLN A 121 -7.65 20.45 14.46
N LEU A 122 -6.88 19.52 15.02
CA LEU A 122 -7.37 18.60 16.05
C LEU A 122 -7.91 19.34 17.29
N ALA A 123 -7.30 20.46 17.67
CA ALA A 123 -7.77 21.28 18.78
C ALA A 123 -9.01 22.12 18.45
N GLU A 124 -9.17 22.56 17.20
CA GLU A 124 -10.34 23.29 16.71
C GLU A 124 -11.54 22.37 16.43
N GLU A 125 -11.31 21.21 15.81
CA GLU A 125 -12.36 20.22 15.49
C GLU A 125 -12.89 19.51 16.73
N ALA A 126 -12.07 19.36 17.77
CA ALA A 126 -12.58 18.99 19.09
C ALA A 126 -13.66 19.97 19.62
N ILE A 127 -13.75 21.17 19.04
CA ILE A 127 -14.73 22.22 19.38
C ILE A 127 -15.84 22.30 18.32
N ALA A 128 -15.57 21.95 17.05
CA ALA A 128 -16.49 22.09 15.92
C ALA A 128 -16.74 20.77 15.18
N SER A 129 -18.01 20.32 15.15
CA SER A 129 -18.45 19.12 14.41
C SER A 129 -18.58 19.42 12.92
N THR A 130 -17.43 19.47 12.24
CA THR A 130 -17.38 19.66 10.77
C THR A 130 -17.59 18.30 10.09
N PRO A 131 -18.50 18.17 9.10
CA PRO A 131 -18.69 16.92 8.38
C PRO A 131 -17.45 16.55 7.56
N VAL A 132 -17.24 15.26 7.37
CA VAL A 132 -16.19 14.71 6.49
C VAL A 132 -16.56 14.95 5.04
N LYS A 133 -15.60 15.35 4.22
CA LYS A 133 -15.83 15.50 2.78
C LYS A 133 -15.79 14.13 2.10
N LEU A 134 -16.58 13.94 1.05
CA LEU A 134 -16.61 12.68 0.31
C LEU A 134 -15.24 12.36 -0.31
N GLU A 135 -14.45 13.37 -0.67
CA GLU A 135 -13.09 13.18 -1.21
C GLU A 135 -12.09 12.63 -0.18
N ASP A 136 -12.40 12.72 1.12
CA ASP A 136 -11.57 12.20 2.20
C ASP A 136 -11.96 10.77 2.60
N LEU A 137 -13.04 10.22 2.02
CA LEU A 137 -13.50 8.86 2.26
C LEU A 137 -12.80 7.87 1.35
N SER A 138 -12.52 6.69 1.89
CA SER A 138 -11.97 5.57 1.13
C SER A 138 -13.04 4.91 0.24
N PHE A 139 -12.58 4.12 -0.74
CA PHE A 139 -13.47 3.33 -1.60
C PHE A 139 -14.43 2.44 -0.78
N VAL A 140 -13.93 1.78 0.27
CA VAL A 140 -14.75 0.90 1.12
C VAL A 140 -15.81 1.70 1.88
N GLU A 141 -15.44 2.84 2.46
CA GLU A 141 -16.39 3.69 3.19
C GLU A 141 -17.49 4.24 2.26
N LEU A 142 -17.13 4.68 1.06
CA LEU A 142 -18.11 5.14 0.06
C LEU A 142 -19.04 4.00 -0.38
N LEU A 143 -18.51 2.78 -0.51
CA LEU A 143 -19.28 1.61 -0.92
C LEU A 143 -20.26 1.21 0.18
N ASP A 144 -19.81 1.20 1.43
CA ASP A 144 -20.65 0.95 2.59
C ASP A 144 -21.77 1.98 2.68
N LEU A 145 -21.45 3.28 2.56
CA LEU A 145 -22.46 4.35 2.55
C LEU A 145 -23.48 4.21 1.41
N ALA A 146 -23.05 3.79 0.22
CA ALA A 146 -23.95 3.58 -0.90
C ALA A 146 -24.84 2.35 -0.68
N LEU A 147 -24.28 1.23 -0.20
CA LEU A 147 -25.01 -0.02 0.02
C LEU A 147 -25.99 0.09 1.20
N ASP A 148 -25.59 0.73 2.29
CA ASP A 148 -26.45 0.96 3.46
C ASP A 148 -27.66 1.82 3.08
N LYS A 149 -27.46 2.82 2.22
CA LYS A 149 -28.57 3.59 1.64
C LYS A 149 -29.47 2.75 0.74
N LEU A 150 -28.90 1.86 -0.07
CA LEU A 150 -29.70 0.98 -0.91
C LEU A 150 -30.48 -0.07 -0.10
N GLU A 151 -30.00 -0.43 1.08
CA GLU A 151 -30.68 -1.37 1.98
C GLU A 151 -32.01 -0.79 2.51
N THR A 152 -32.11 0.53 2.74
CA THR A 152 -33.35 1.18 3.19
C THR A 152 -34.50 1.00 2.20
N TYR A 153 -34.20 0.94 0.89
CA TYR A 153 -35.17 0.69 -0.17
C TYR A 153 -35.42 -0.81 -0.43
N SER A 154 -34.59 -1.68 0.14
CA SER A 154 -34.66 -3.14 -0.03
C SER A 154 -35.55 -3.81 1.02
N GLU A 155 -35.72 -3.18 2.19
CA GLU A 155 -36.56 -3.66 3.30
C GLU A 155 -38.06 -3.43 3.06
N ILE A 156 -38.90 -4.32 3.59
CA ILE A 156 -40.36 -4.18 3.52
C ILE A 156 -40.78 -3.15 4.57
N VAL A 157 -40.78 -1.86 4.23
CA VAL A 157 -41.38 -0.85 5.09
C VAL A 157 -42.92 -0.95 4.96
N PRO A 158 -43.68 -1.24 6.03
CA PRO A 158 -45.13 -1.17 5.98
C PRO A 158 -45.56 0.26 5.66
N ALA A 159 -46.54 0.40 4.77
CA ALA A 159 -46.97 1.63 4.09
C ALA A 159 -47.56 2.76 4.97
N GLN A 160 -47.15 2.87 6.24
CA GLN A 160 -47.70 3.82 7.19
C GLN A 160 -46.59 4.54 7.94
N SER A 161 -45.92 5.46 7.24
CA SER A 161 -45.47 6.78 7.70
C SER A 161 -44.18 7.15 6.98
N GLN A 162 -44.25 7.99 5.96
CA GLN A 162 -43.15 8.90 5.63
C GLN A 162 -43.61 9.97 4.64
N ALA A 163 -43.23 11.20 4.93
CA ALA A 163 -43.56 12.40 4.20
C ALA A 163 -42.78 12.45 2.89
N GLU A 164 -43.46 12.79 1.80
CA GLU A 164 -42.95 12.83 0.41
C GLU A 164 -41.87 13.92 0.16
N GLN A 165 -41.29 14.52 1.20
CA GLN A 165 -40.38 15.67 1.12
C GLN A 165 -38.92 15.40 1.54
N GLU A 166 -38.61 14.27 2.20
CA GLU A 166 -37.23 13.92 2.61
C GLU A 166 -36.49 13.02 1.58
N ASP A 167 -37.22 12.40 0.65
CA ASP A 167 -36.68 11.39 -0.29
C ASP A 167 -35.75 11.95 -1.39
N SER A 168 -35.87 13.21 -1.80
CA SER A 168 -35.10 13.72 -2.97
C SER A 168 -33.62 13.94 -2.64
N ASP A 169 -33.33 14.48 -1.45
CA ASP A 169 -31.96 14.77 -1.03
C ASP A 169 -31.18 13.48 -0.75
N GLU A 170 -31.86 12.41 -0.33
CA GLU A 170 -31.23 11.11 -0.06
C GLU A 170 -30.72 10.43 -1.34
N ILE A 171 -31.46 10.54 -2.44
CA ILE A 171 -31.08 10.02 -3.76
C ILE A 171 -29.90 10.80 -4.32
N ASP A 172 -29.94 12.13 -4.25
CA ASP A 172 -28.86 12.98 -4.73
C ASP A 172 -27.54 12.62 -4.01
N GLN A 173 -27.61 12.40 -2.69
CA GLN A 173 -26.46 11.93 -1.94
C GLN A 173 -26.01 10.51 -2.32
N LEU A 174 -26.92 9.58 -2.65
CA LEU A 174 -26.55 8.24 -3.13
C LEU A 174 -25.81 8.34 -4.48
N VAL A 175 -26.33 9.15 -5.40
CA VAL A 175 -25.69 9.42 -6.69
C VAL A 175 -24.31 10.04 -6.49
N ASP A 176 -24.17 10.97 -5.54
CA ASP A 176 -22.87 11.54 -5.17
C ASP A 176 -21.89 10.50 -4.61
N HIS A 177 -22.35 9.58 -3.76
CA HIS A 177 -21.52 8.46 -3.27
C HIS A 177 -21.06 7.56 -4.41
N VAL A 178 -21.98 7.16 -5.31
CA VAL A 178 -21.67 6.35 -6.48
C VAL A 178 -20.67 7.07 -7.39
N ASN A 179 -20.86 8.36 -7.66
CA ASN A 179 -19.92 9.14 -8.46
C ASN A 179 -18.52 9.16 -7.86
N HIS A 180 -18.38 9.27 -6.54
CA HIS A 180 -17.08 9.19 -5.88
C HIS A 180 -16.47 7.79 -5.96
N LEU A 181 -17.26 6.72 -5.81
CA LEU A 181 -16.79 5.34 -6.04
C LEU A 181 -16.22 5.18 -7.45
N ILE A 182 -16.92 5.71 -8.45
CA ILE A 182 -16.47 5.63 -9.84
C ILE A 182 -15.17 6.42 -10.05
N LYS A 183 -14.97 7.57 -9.38
CA LYS A 183 -13.69 8.30 -9.44
C LYS A 183 -12.53 7.44 -8.92
N HIS A 184 -12.71 6.72 -7.81
CA HIS A 184 -11.70 5.79 -7.29
C HIS A 184 -11.42 4.63 -8.28
N ALA A 185 -12.47 4.02 -8.82
CA ALA A 185 -12.32 2.93 -9.79
C ALA A 185 -11.64 3.39 -11.09
N LEU A 186 -11.95 4.59 -11.58
CA LEU A 186 -11.31 5.19 -12.75
C LEU A 186 -9.83 5.49 -12.52
N ALA A 187 -9.48 6.02 -11.34
CA ALA A 187 -8.09 6.26 -10.97
C ALA A 187 -7.27 4.96 -11.00
N PHE A 188 -7.84 3.86 -10.48
CA PHE A 188 -7.24 2.54 -10.57
C PHE A 188 -7.15 2.02 -12.02
N ALA A 189 -8.23 2.12 -12.79
CA ALA A 189 -8.28 1.62 -14.17
C ALA A 189 -7.25 2.30 -15.09
N ASN A 190 -6.87 3.55 -14.80
CA ASN A 190 -5.85 4.27 -15.58
C ASN A 190 -4.45 3.67 -15.49
N VAL A 191 -4.14 2.94 -14.41
CA VAL A 191 -2.84 2.32 -14.18
C VAL A 191 -2.90 0.79 -14.25
N ALA A 192 -4.10 0.22 -14.31
CA ALA A 192 -4.34 -1.21 -14.42
C ALA A 192 -3.77 -1.81 -15.72
N LEU A 193 -3.79 -3.16 -15.80
CA LEU A 193 -3.50 -3.86 -17.04
C LEU A 193 -4.58 -3.55 -18.09
N GLU A 194 -4.23 -3.55 -19.37
CA GLU A 194 -5.16 -3.16 -20.45
C GLU A 194 -6.44 -4.02 -20.49
N SER A 195 -6.31 -5.32 -20.18
CA SER A 195 -7.46 -6.22 -20.05
C SER A 195 -8.40 -5.80 -18.92
N ASP A 196 -7.82 -5.50 -17.75
CA ASP A 196 -8.56 -5.11 -16.56
C ASP A 196 -9.17 -3.72 -16.70
N LYS A 197 -8.44 -2.77 -17.29
CA LYS A 197 -8.95 -1.44 -17.63
C LYS A 197 -10.22 -1.55 -18.46
N LYS A 198 -10.19 -2.33 -19.54
CA LYS A 198 -11.34 -2.50 -20.43
C LYS A 198 -12.54 -3.14 -19.71
N ALA A 199 -12.31 -4.14 -18.87
CA ALA A 199 -13.36 -4.81 -18.12
C ALA A 199 -13.96 -3.90 -17.04
N LEU A 200 -13.12 -3.22 -16.26
CA LEU A 200 -13.54 -2.19 -15.30
C LEU A 200 -14.34 -1.09 -15.99
N SER A 201 -13.96 -0.69 -17.20
CA SER A 201 -14.71 0.28 -18.00
C SER A 201 -16.15 -0.12 -18.26
N ALA A 202 -16.39 -1.35 -18.68
CA ALA A 202 -17.74 -1.85 -18.87
C ALA A 202 -18.52 -1.92 -17.55
N ILE A 203 -17.86 -2.29 -16.45
CA ILE A 203 -18.51 -2.43 -15.14
C ILE A 203 -18.93 -1.08 -14.58
N TYR A 204 -18.05 -0.07 -14.53
CA TYR A 204 -18.46 1.25 -14.01
C TYR A 204 -19.47 1.95 -14.92
N GLU A 205 -19.46 1.71 -16.24
CA GLU A 205 -20.52 2.19 -17.15
C GLU A 205 -21.88 1.61 -16.75
N THR A 206 -21.90 0.31 -16.41
CA THR A 206 -23.11 -0.36 -15.89
C THR A 206 -23.54 0.23 -14.55
N VAL A 207 -22.61 0.49 -13.62
CA VAL A 207 -22.95 1.12 -12.33
C VAL A 207 -23.57 2.51 -12.54
N LEU A 208 -22.99 3.32 -13.44
CA LEU A 208 -23.52 4.65 -13.76
C LEU A 208 -24.90 4.58 -14.43
N GLU A 209 -25.12 3.62 -15.33
CA GLU A 209 -26.41 3.39 -15.96
C GLU A 209 -27.48 3.01 -14.94
N GLU A 210 -27.22 2.02 -14.09
CA GLU A 210 -28.15 1.57 -13.04
C GLU A 210 -28.43 2.70 -12.03
N SER A 211 -27.41 3.48 -11.66
CA SER A 211 -27.58 4.65 -10.79
C SER A 211 -28.45 5.73 -11.42
N GLY A 212 -28.25 6.03 -12.71
CA GLY A 212 -29.05 7.02 -13.44
C GLY A 212 -30.48 6.56 -13.69
N ILE A 213 -30.70 5.26 -13.91
CA ILE A 213 -32.04 4.65 -14.00
C ILE A 213 -32.77 4.81 -12.67
N PHE A 214 -32.11 4.43 -11.56
CA PHE A 214 -32.66 4.54 -10.21
C PHE A 214 -33.05 5.99 -9.88
N GLU A 215 -32.14 6.95 -10.09
CA GLU A 215 -32.40 8.38 -9.86
C GLU A 215 -33.60 8.90 -10.68
N LYS A 216 -33.59 8.63 -11.98
CA LYS A 216 -34.62 9.12 -12.91
C LYS A 216 -36.01 8.60 -12.57
N ASN A 217 -36.10 7.31 -12.22
CA ASN A 217 -37.38 6.65 -12.03
C ASN A 217 -37.88 6.70 -10.59
N PHE A 218 -37.05 7.13 -9.64
CA PHE A 218 -37.36 7.07 -8.21
C PHE A 218 -38.73 7.68 -7.89
N LYS A 219 -39.00 8.91 -8.34
CA LYS A 219 -40.26 9.61 -8.05
C LYS A 219 -41.48 8.98 -8.73
N THR A 220 -41.27 8.24 -9.83
CA THR A 220 -42.35 7.65 -10.63
C THR A 220 -42.67 6.20 -10.26
N HIS A 221 -41.67 5.45 -9.78
CA HIS A 221 -41.80 4.04 -9.46
C HIS A 221 -42.43 3.80 -8.10
N ASN A 222 -43.21 2.73 -8.01
CA ASN A 222 -43.76 2.25 -6.75
C ASN A 222 -42.69 1.54 -5.90
N PRO A 223 -42.93 1.28 -4.60
CA PRO A 223 -41.90 0.70 -3.72
C PRO A 223 -41.31 -0.64 -4.20
N ASN A 224 -42.09 -1.50 -4.87
CA ASN A 224 -41.58 -2.77 -5.38
C ASN A 224 -40.68 -2.58 -6.61
N GLU A 225 -41.00 -1.61 -7.46
CA GLU A 225 -40.18 -1.22 -8.61
C GLU A 225 -38.86 -0.59 -8.15
N ARG A 226 -38.92 0.35 -7.19
CA ARG A 226 -37.72 0.95 -6.56
C ARG A 226 -36.83 -0.11 -5.92
N LYS A 227 -37.43 -1.08 -5.23
CA LYS A 227 -36.70 -2.22 -4.64
C LYS A 227 -35.95 -3.03 -5.70
N LEU A 228 -36.56 -3.28 -6.85
CA LEU A 228 -35.92 -4.04 -7.93
C LEU A 228 -34.72 -3.27 -8.50
N GLU A 229 -34.87 -1.97 -8.74
CA GLU A 229 -33.78 -1.11 -9.22
C GLU A 229 -32.67 -0.96 -8.17
N ALA A 230 -33.01 -0.82 -6.88
CA ALA A 230 -32.03 -0.79 -5.78
C ALA A 230 -31.21 -2.09 -5.71
N LEU A 231 -31.88 -3.26 -5.84
CA LEU A 231 -31.19 -4.56 -5.91
C LEU A 231 -30.31 -4.68 -7.18
N SER A 232 -30.71 -4.06 -8.28
CA SER A 232 -29.91 -4.02 -9.51
C SER A 232 -28.63 -3.22 -9.30
N LEU A 233 -28.74 -2.00 -8.75
CA LEU A 233 -27.59 -1.15 -8.43
C LEU A 233 -26.66 -1.80 -7.39
N GLN A 234 -27.21 -2.43 -6.34
CA GLN A 234 -26.40 -3.19 -5.37
C GLN A 234 -25.58 -4.29 -6.05
N ARG A 235 -26.16 -5.05 -6.98
CA ARG A 235 -25.43 -6.10 -7.72
C ARG A 235 -24.32 -5.50 -8.59
N ALA A 236 -24.58 -4.38 -9.25
CA ALA A 236 -23.58 -3.68 -10.05
C ALA A 236 -22.41 -3.20 -9.17
N LEU A 237 -22.70 -2.65 -7.98
CA LEU A 237 -21.69 -2.24 -7.01
C LEU A 237 -20.87 -3.43 -6.47
N TYR A 238 -21.50 -4.55 -6.13
CA TYR A 238 -20.78 -5.77 -5.73
C TYR A 238 -19.90 -6.33 -6.85
N SER A 239 -20.37 -6.25 -8.10
CA SER A 239 -19.57 -6.66 -9.26
C SER A 239 -18.34 -5.76 -9.43
N LEU A 240 -18.49 -4.45 -9.18
CA LEU A 240 -17.37 -3.50 -9.20
C LEU A 240 -16.34 -3.82 -8.11
N GLU A 241 -16.77 -4.00 -6.86
CA GLU A 241 -15.88 -4.37 -5.75
C GLU A 241 -15.13 -5.68 -6.06
N THR A 242 -15.86 -6.71 -6.50
CA THR A 242 -15.29 -8.03 -6.77
C THR A 242 -14.22 -7.96 -7.86
N TYR A 243 -14.53 -7.35 -9.01
CA TYR A 243 -13.60 -7.26 -10.12
C TYR A 243 -12.40 -6.37 -9.78
N LEU A 244 -12.62 -5.27 -9.05
CA LEU A 244 -11.54 -4.40 -8.60
C LEU A 244 -10.55 -5.15 -7.72
N ASN A 245 -11.03 -5.96 -6.77
CA ASN A 245 -10.16 -6.77 -5.91
C ASN A 245 -9.32 -7.77 -6.71
N GLU A 246 -9.90 -8.41 -7.74
CA GLU A 246 -9.17 -9.32 -8.63
C GLU A 246 -8.12 -8.57 -9.46
N ALA A 247 -8.49 -7.44 -10.07
CA ALA A 247 -7.57 -6.61 -10.85
C ALA A 247 -6.43 -6.04 -10.00
N LEU A 248 -6.70 -5.74 -8.72
CA LEU A 248 -5.68 -5.31 -7.76
C LEU A 248 -4.64 -6.40 -7.49
N LEU A 249 -5.06 -7.67 -7.40
CA LEU A 249 -4.13 -8.80 -7.28
C LEU A 249 -3.30 -9.00 -8.55
N HIS A 250 -3.90 -8.88 -9.75
CA HIS A 250 -3.13 -8.88 -11.01
C HIS A 250 -2.08 -7.77 -11.04
N LEU A 251 -2.44 -6.58 -10.53
CA LEU A 251 -1.54 -5.44 -10.46
C LEU A 251 -0.37 -5.70 -9.53
N ILE A 252 -0.60 -6.33 -8.37
CA ILE A 252 0.46 -6.77 -7.43
C ILE A 252 1.44 -7.72 -8.13
N PHE A 253 0.93 -8.72 -8.87
CA PHE A 253 1.79 -9.64 -9.61
C PHE A 253 2.68 -8.93 -10.60
N THR A 254 2.18 -7.88 -11.25
CA THR A 254 2.92 -7.12 -12.28
C THR A 254 3.89 -6.11 -11.65
N SER A 255 3.50 -5.46 -10.55
CA SER A 255 4.27 -4.34 -9.97
C SER A 255 5.31 -4.76 -8.94
N MET A 256 5.19 -5.94 -8.33
CA MET A 256 6.08 -6.37 -7.24
C MET A 256 7.13 -7.42 -7.64
N PHE A 257 7.02 -8.08 -8.79
CA PHE A 257 7.94 -9.16 -9.15
C PHE A 257 9.30 -8.70 -9.71
N ASP A 258 9.39 -7.51 -10.35
CA ASP A 258 10.59 -7.01 -11.05
C ASP A 258 11.29 -5.82 -10.33
N THR A 259 10.70 -5.35 -9.24
CA THR A 259 10.94 -4.00 -8.70
C THR A 259 12.15 -3.88 -7.77
N GLU A 260 12.57 -4.95 -7.11
CA GLU A 260 13.49 -4.82 -5.98
C GLU A 260 14.95 -4.62 -6.40
N LYS A 261 15.35 -5.13 -7.57
CA LYS A 261 16.75 -5.05 -8.02
C LYS A 261 16.92 -4.81 -9.51
N ALA A 262 16.06 -5.35 -10.36
CA ALA A 262 16.28 -5.36 -11.80
C ALA A 262 15.85 -4.04 -12.47
N SER A 263 14.63 -3.55 -12.22
CA SER A 263 14.09 -2.37 -12.92
C SER A 263 14.86 -1.08 -12.62
N ILE A 264 15.05 -0.71 -11.35
CA ILE A 264 15.74 0.54 -10.99
C ILE A 264 17.24 0.51 -11.31
N LYS A 265 17.89 -0.66 -11.19
CA LYS A 265 19.29 -0.83 -11.58
C LYS A 265 19.46 -0.76 -13.10
N ARG A 266 18.51 -1.34 -13.84
CA ARG A 266 18.47 -1.25 -15.30
C ARG A 266 18.29 0.19 -15.75
N LEU A 267 17.35 0.92 -15.15
CA LEU A 267 17.13 2.34 -15.41
C LEU A 267 18.41 3.14 -15.18
N ARG A 268 19.07 2.94 -14.03
CA ARG A 268 20.36 3.57 -13.74
C ARG A 268 21.44 3.27 -14.78
N ASN A 269 21.62 1.99 -15.14
CA ASN A 269 22.67 1.58 -16.08
C ASN A 269 22.45 2.18 -17.48
N VAL A 270 21.20 2.22 -17.95
CA VAL A 270 20.84 2.79 -19.26
C VAL A 270 21.03 4.31 -19.26
N LEU A 271 20.60 4.99 -18.19
CA LEU A 271 20.81 6.43 -18.02
C LEU A 271 22.31 6.82 -17.95
N GLN A 272 23.15 5.95 -17.40
CA GLN A 272 24.61 6.15 -17.35
C GLN A 272 25.32 5.86 -18.69
N SER A 273 24.77 4.98 -19.52
CA SER A 273 25.41 4.53 -20.77
C SER A 273 25.11 5.40 -21.99
N CYS A 274 24.33 6.48 -21.83
CA CYS A 274 23.94 7.41 -22.91
C CYS A 274 23.33 6.70 -24.14
N GLU A 275 22.57 5.63 -23.94
CA GLU A 275 21.81 4.97 -25.01
C GLU A 275 20.75 5.94 -25.60
N SER A 276 20.32 5.70 -26.84
CA SER A 276 19.44 6.62 -27.60
C SER A 276 18.21 7.09 -26.80
N SER A 277 17.88 8.39 -26.89
CA SER A 277 16.77 9.07 -26.17
C SER A 277 15.49 8.23 -26.07
N GLY A 278 15.04 7.61 -27.16
CA GLY A 278 13.78 6.87 -27.16
C GLY A 278 13.75 5.62 -26.26
N ALA A 279 14.89 4.96 -26.03
CA ALA A 279 14.98 3.82 -25.11
C ALA A 279 14.98 4.27 -23.64
N VAL A 280 15.56 5.45 -23.37
CA VAL A 280 15.54 6.09 -22.07
C VAL A 280 14.13 6.56 -21.72
N ASP A 281 13.45 7.23 -22.65
CA ASP A 281 12.10 7.76 -22.44
C ASP A 281 11.08 6.64 -22.14
N GLY A 282 11.20 5.50 -22.83
CA GLY A 282 10.38 4.32 -22.54
C GLY A 282 10.61 3.74 -21.14
N LEU A 283 11.87 3.64 -20.70
CA LEU A 283 12.18 3.11 -19.36
C LEU A 283 11.77 4.06 -18.22
N VAL A 284 11.86 5.37 -18.43
CA VAL A 284 11.35 6.36 -17.48
C VAL A 284 9.83 6.25 -17.42
N SER A 285 9.14 6.17 -18.55
CA SER A 285 7.69 5.96 -18.58
C SER A 285 7.27 4.67 -17.88
N ASP A 286 7.99 3.56 -18.08
CA ASP A 286 7.71 2.28 -17.41
C ASP A 286 7.92 2.39 -15.89
N PHE A 287 8.92 3.15 -15.46
CA PHE A 287 9.19 3.44 -14.06
C PHE A 287 8.05 4.26 -13.42
N ASP A 288 7.68 5.37 -14.04
CA ASP A 288 6.62 6.28 -13.56
C ASP A 288 5.28 5.53 -13.46
N ILE A 289 4.90 4.79 -14.51
CA ILE A 289 3.69 3.94 -14.52
C ILE A 289 3.74 2.95 -13.36
N ASN A 290 4.89 2.35 -13.07
CA ASN A 290 4.99 1.40 -11.99
C ASN A 290 4.91 2.06 -10.59
N VAL A 291 5.45 3.26 -10.42
CA VAL A 291 5.26 4.06 -9.19
C VAL A 291 3.79 4.40 -9.01
N ASP A 292 3.09 4.81 -10.06
CA ASP A 292 1.64 5.07 -10.02
C ASP A 292 0.82 3.82 -9.63
N ARG A 293 1.21 2.64 -10.15
CA ARG A 293 0.61 1.36 -9.74
C ARG A 293 0.84 1.07 -8.27
N ILE A 294 2.04 1.29 -7.76
CA ILE A 294 2.36 1.13 -6.33
C ILE A 294 1.50 2.07 -5.48
N GLN A 295 1.31 3.32 -5.92
CA GLN A 295 0.42 4.28 -5.25
C GLN A 295 -1.02 3.76 -5.19
N GLN A 296 -1.57 3.29 -6.31
CA GLN A 296 -2.93 2.72 -6.33
C GLN A 296 -3.06 1.47 -5.46
N ILE A 297 -2.08 0.55 -5.50
CA ILE A 297 -2.05 -0.62 -4.61
C ILE A 297 -2.13 -0.16 -3.15
N GLY A 298 -1.33 0.84 -2.78
CA GLY A 298 -1.27 1.35 -1.42
C GLY A 298 -2.57 2.05 -0.98
N ILE A 299 -3.20 2.84 -1.86
CA ILE A 299 -4.49 3.51 -1.59
C ILE A 299 -5.57 2.48 -1.23
N PHE A 300 -5.70 1.43 -2.05
CA PHE A 300 -6.67 0.37 -1.78
C PHE A 300 -6.29 -0.46 -0.55
N ALA A 301 -5.01 -0.77 -0.35
CA ALA A 301 -4.55 -1.46 0.85
C ALA A 301 -4.88 -0.70 2.15
N ILE A 302 -4.76 0.63 2.15
CA ILE A 302 -5.16 1.49 3.28
C ILE A 302 -6.68 1.41 3.50
N ALA A 303 -7.47 1.37 2.42
CA ALA A 303 -8.93 1.27 2.49
C ALA A 303 -9.39 -0.08 3.09
N PHE A 304 -8.71 -1.18 2.75
CA PHE A 304 -9.08 -2.52 3.21
C PHE A 304 -8.55 -2.87 4.61
N THR A 305 -7.48 -2.20 5.06
CA THR A 305 -6.88 -2.49 6.36
C THR A 305 -7.58 -1.70 7.47
N GLN A 306 -7.86 -2.32 8.61
CA GLN A 306 -8.39 -1.62 9.79
C GLN A 306 -7.30 -1.24 10.81
N ASP A 307 -6.15 -1.89 10.77
CA ASP A 307 -5.03 -1.60 11.67
C ASP A 307 -4.37 -0.25 11.33
N VAL A 308 -4.50 0.72 12.25
CA VAL A 308 -3.93 2.08 12.13
C VAL A 308 -2.42 2.03 11.95
N LYS A 309 -1.73 1.07 12.58
CA LYS A 309 -0.27 0.93 12.44
C LYS A 309 0.09 0.53 11.01
N THR A 310 -0.58 -0.48 10.48
CA THR A 310 -0.42 -0.92 9.08
C THR A 310 -0.74 0.21 8.09
N LYS A 311 -1.88 0.90 8.26
CA LYS A 311 -2.21 2.10 7.46
C LYS A 311 -1.08 3.12 7.49
N THR A 312 -0.55 3.43 8.68
CA THR A 312 0.53 4.40 8.87
C THR A 312 1.80 3.98 8.14
N ILE A 313 2.18 2.70 8.21
CA ILE A 313 3.36 2.19 7.51
C ILE A 313 3.18 2.29 6.00
N ILE A 314 2.03 1.86 5.46
CA ILE A 314 1.73 1.95 4.02
C ILE A 314 1.80 3.41 3.56
N ARG A 315 1.08 4.32 4.24
CA ARG A 315 1.09 5.76 3.94
C ARG A 315 2.49 6.35 4.00
N SER A 316 3.31 5.91 4.96
CA SER A 316 4.70 6.35 5.08
C SER A 316 5.51 5.93 3.85
N CYS A 317 5.44 4.66 3.45
CA CYS A 317 6.16 4.21 2.27
C CYS A 317 5.71 4.96 1.01
N LEU A 318 4.41 5.15 0.81
CA LEU A 318 3.88 5.91 -0.32
C LEU A 318 4.39 7.35 -0.34
N ALA A 319 4.37 8.04 0.80
CA ALA A 319 4.86 9.41 0.91
C ALA A 319 6.37 9.51 0.63
N SER A 320 7.16 8.51 1.01
CA SER A 320 8.58 8.46 0.69
C SER A 320 8.81 8.20 -0.80
N LEU A 321 8.10 7.24 -1.40
CA LEU A 321 8.20 6.94 -2.83
C LEU A 321 7.80 8.13 -3.70
N GLU A 322 6.70 8.81 -3.38
CA GLU A 322 6.25 10.03 -4.06
C GLU A 322 7.32 11.14 -3.99
N SER A 323 7.99 11.29 -2.84
CA SER A 323 9.06 12.28 -2.70
C SER A 323 10.33 11.97 -3.47
N LEU A 324 10.56 10.68 -3.74
CA LEU A 324 11.71 10.19 -4.50
C LEU A 324 11.46 10.25 -6.00
N ASP A 325 10.21 10.07 -6.42
CA ASP A 325 9.80 10.06 -7.82
C ASP A 325 10.33 11.28 -8.59
N ALA A 326 10.14 12.47 -8.00
CA ALA A 326 10.58 13.73 -8.60
C ALA A 326 12.11 13.93 -8.69
N CYS A 327 12.93 13.13 -7.96
CA CYS A 327 14.37 13.38 -7.85
C CYS A 327 15.27 12.20 -8.23
N ILE A 328 14.75 10.96 -8.27
CA ILE A 328 15.56 9.76 -8.50
C ILE A 328 16.06 9.65 -9.95
N VAL A 329 15.20 9.92 -10.93
CA VAL A 329 15.58 9.93 -12.35
C VAL A 329 16.60 11.04 -12.65
N PRO A 330 16.37 12.31 -12.23
CA PRO A 330 17.39 13.35 -12.35
C PRO A 330 18.72 12.98 -11.68
N ALA A 331 18.69 12.36 -10.50
CA ALA A 331 19.90 11.95 -9.80
C ALA A 331 20.71 10.90 -10.60
N PHE A 332 20.04 9.98 -11.30
CA PHE A 332 20.73 9.02 -12.17
C PHE A 332 21.37 9.67 -13.40
N GLN A 333 20.75 10.71 -13.95
CA GLN A 333 21.29 11.45 -15.10
C GLN A 333 22.52 12.30 -14.75
N LEU A 334 22.59 12.83 -13.52
CA LEU A 334 23.57 13.84 -13.11
C LEU A 334 24.78 13.27 -12.35
N GLN A 335 25.26 12.07 -12.68
CA GLN A 335 26.38 11.41 -11.99
C GLN A 335 27.78 11.85 -12.50
N THR A 336 27.98 13.16 -12.69
CA THR A 336 29.24 13.72 -13.23
C THR A 336 30.35 13.87 -12.19
N THR A 337 30.02 13.75 -10.90
CA THR A 337 30.94 13.88 -9.77
C THR A 337 30.73 12.75 -8.78
N SER A 338 31.75 12.44 -7.96
CA SER A 338 31.62 11.43 -6.90
C SER A 338 30.48 11.77 -5.92
N SER A 339 30.31 13.04 -5.56
CA SER A 339 29.21 13.50 -4.69
C SER A 339 27.83 13.21 -5.30
N ALA A 340 27.68 13.45 -6.60
CA ALA A 340 26.43 13.15 -7.29
C ALA A 340 26.16 11.64 -7.44
N SER A 341 27.21 10.82 -7.60
CA SER A 341 27.07 9.36 -7.53
C SER A 341 26.57 8.91 -6.16
N TYR A 342 27.17 9.40 -5.06
CA TYR A 342 26.72 9.07 -3.71
C TYR A 342 25.29 9.53 -3.44
N HIS A 343 24.89 10.69 -3.98
CA HIS A 343 23.50 11.15 -3.90
C HIS A 343 22.55 10.15 -4.55
N ALA A 344 22.82 9.74 -5.79
CA ALA A 344 22.03 8.72 -6.49
C ALA A 344 22.01 7.39 -5.74
N ASP A 345 23.15 6.94 -5.20
CA ASP A 345 23.26 5.70 -4.41
C ASP A 345 22.36 5.72 -3.16
N ILE A 346 22.35 6.85 -2.44
CA ILE A 346 21.53 7.00 -1.23
C ILE A 346 20.04 7.02 -1.59
N LEU A 347 19.64 7.74 -2.64
CA LEU A 347 18.24 7.78 -3.07
C LEU A 347 17.76 6.42 -3.59
N GLU A 348 18.56 5.73 -4.41
CA GLU A 348 18.25 4.37 -4.89
C GLU A 348 18.12 3.39 -3.73
N HIS A 349 19.00 3.51 -2.73
CA HIS A 349 18.90 2.70 -1.53
C HIS A 349 17.62 3.00 -0.74
N HIS A 350 17.28 4.27 -0.52
CA HIS A 350 16.06 4.66 0.19
C HIS A 350 14.82 4.15 -0.54
N PHE A 351 14.75 4.31 -1.87
CA PHE A 351 13.67 3.79 -2.70
C PHE A 351 13.48 2.28 -2.51
N ARG A 352 14.56 1.50 -2.60
CA ARG A 352 14.50 0.05 -2.40
C ARG A 352 14.05 -0.34 -1.00
N GLN A 353 14.51 0.37 0.02
CA GLN A 353 14.10 0.11 1.41
C GLN A 353 12.61 0.34 1.60
N GLU A 354 12.08 1.47 1.11
CA GLU A 354 10.65 1.77 1.24
C GLU A 354 9.79 0.81 0.43
N LEU A 355 10.23 0.43 -0.77
CA LEU A 355 9.52 -0.54 -1.60
C LEU A 355 9.50 -1.94 -0.97
N MET A 356 10.61 -2.36 -0.35
CA MET A 356 10.69 -3.60 0.42
C MET A 356 9.73 -3.61 1.61
N VAL A 357 9.71 -2.52 2.40
CA VAL A 357 8.80 -2.38 3.55
C VAL A 357 7.35 -2.40 3.07
N PHE A 358 7.03 -1.62 2.03
CA PHE A 358 5.71 -1.59 1.40
C PHE A 358 5.28 -3.00 0.97
N ARG A 359 6.09 -3.68 0.16
CA ARG A 359 5.79 -5.03 -0.34
C ARG A 359 5.53 -6.00 0.82
N ASN A 360 6.38 -6.00 1.84
CA ASN A 360 6.22 -6.89 2.97
C ASN A 360 4.89 -6.65 3.70
N VAL A 361 4.55 -5.40 3.95
CA VAL A 361 3.28 -5.05 4.60
C VAL A 361 2.07 -5.41 3.73
N ILE A 362 2.15 -5.18 2.41
CA ILE A 362 1.10 -5.60 1.49
C ILE A 362 0.93 -7.13 1.51
N HIS A 363 2.01 -7.89 1.53
CA HIS A 363 1.93 -9.34 1.67
C HIS A 363 1.39 -9.81 3.02
N GLU A 364 1.55 -9.05 4.10
CA GLU A 364 0.97 -9.40 5.41
C GLU A 364 -0.54 -9.22 5.48
N ILE A 365 -1.12 -8.31 4.68
CA ILE A 365 -2.56 -8.07 4.67
C ILE A 365 -3.32 -8.91 3.64
N ILE A 366 -2.65 -9.33 2.56
CA ILE A 366 -3.28 -10.08 1.47
C ILE A 366 -3.73 -11.47 1.95
N ASP A 367 -4.94 -11.88 1.56
CA ASP A 367 -5.39 -13.26 1.72
C ASP A 367 -4.58 -14.24 0.85
N SER A 368 -3.91 -15.19 1.50
CA SER A 368 -3.06 -16.20 0.84
C SER A 368 -3.80 -16.97 -0.26
N ARG A 369 -5.08 -17.31 -0.04
CA ARG A 369 -5.90 -18.10 -0.97
C ARG A 369 -6.26 -17.28 -2.20
N ALA A 370 -6.70 -16.04 -2.02
CA ALA A 370 -7.02 -15.14 -3.11
C ALA A 370 -5.79 -14.89 -3.99
N LEU A 371 -4.63 -14.68 -3.37
CA LEU A 371 -3.37 -14.50 -4.10
C LEU A 371 -3.00 -15.76 -4.93
N ILE A 372 -3.12 -16.96 -4.35
CA ILE A 372 -2.84 -18.21 -5.09
C ILE A 372 -3.87 -18.42 -6.21
N ASN A 373 -5.16 -18.22 -5.97
CA ASN A 373 -6.21 -18.37 -6.98
C ASN A 373 -5.96 -17.46 -8.18
N ASN A 374 -5.64 -16.19 -7.90
CA ASN A 374 -5.35 -15.22 -8.95
C ASN A 374 -4.16 -15.66 -9.82
N TYR A 375 -3.09 -16.21 -9.21
CA TYR A 375 -1.97 -16.76 -9.99
C TYR A 375 -2.33 -18.05 -10.74
N LEU A 376 -3.21 -18.89 -10.19
CA LEU A 376 -3.70 -20.08 -10.87
C LEU A 376 -4.47 -19.71 -12.15
N ASP A 377 -5.28 -18.66 -12.11
CA ASP A 377 -6.03 -18.18 -13.29
C ASP A 377 -5.07 -17.70 -14.38
N VAL A 378 -4.07 -16.89 -14.02
CA VAL A 378 -2.99 -16.45 -14.92
C VAL A 378 -2.24 -17.64 -15.52
N LEU A 379 -1.92 -18.65 -14.71
CA LEU A 379 -1.24 -19.87 -15.17
C LEU A 379 -2.11 -20.67 -16.13
N ALA A 380 -3.40 -20.85 -15.84
CA ALA A 380 -4.33 -21.59 -16.68
C ALA A 380 -4.44 -20.94 -18.07
N GLU A 381 -4.69 -19.63 -18.12
CA GLU A 381 -4.77 -18.90 -19.39
C GLU A 381 -3.46 -18.98 -20.17
N SER A 382 -2.33 -18.89 -19.47
CA SER A 382 -0.99 -18.97 -20.08
C SER A 382 -0.67 -20.35 -20.64
N ILE A 383 -1.13 -21.41 -19.98
CA ILE A 383 -1.00 -22.80 -20.44
C ILE A 383 -1.82 -23.02 -21.72
N ASP A 384 -3.05 -22.51 -21.76
CA ASP A 384 -3.95 -22.65 -22.90
C ASP A 384 -3.46 -21.85 -24.12
N ASN A 385 -2.78 -20.72 -23.88
CA ASN A 385 -2.22 -19.86 -24.92
C ASN A 385 -0.71 -20.01 -25.15
N ALA A 386 -0.08 -21.05 -24.61
CA ALA A 386 1.37 -21.19 -24.55
C ALA A 386 2.08 -21.10 -25.92
N GLU A 387 1.46 -21.61 -26.99
CA GLU A 387 2.00 -21.53 -28.36
C GLU A 387 2.21 -20.09 -28.85
N LYS A 388 1.32 -19.17 -28.45
CA LYS A 388 1.40 -17.75 -28.82
C LYS A 388 2.33 -16.96 -27.90
N LEU A 389 2.39 -17.35 -26.62
CA LEU A 389 3.11 -16.63 -25.58
C LEU A 389 4.60 -16.99 -25.53
N TYR A 390 4.96 -18.24 -25.83
CA TYR A 390 6.34 -18.71 -25.74
C TYR A 390 7.30 -17.94 -26.65
N PRO A 391 7.02 -17.73 -27.95
CA PRO A 391 7.95 -17.02 -28.85
C PRO A 391 8.17 -15.56 -28.46
N LYS A 392 7.26 -14.98 -27.67
CA LYS A 392 7.30 -13.57 -27.23
C LYS A 392 7.94 -13.40 -25.85
N GLY A 393 8.37 -14.48 -25.20
CA GLY A 393 8.96 -14.46 -23.86
C GLY A 393 7.94 -14.26 -22.72
N TYR A 394 6.64 -14.16 -23.00
CA TYR A 394 5.62 -13.93 -21.96
C TYR A 394 5.49 -15.08 -20.97
N LEU A 395 5.75 -16.33 -21.39
CA LEU A 395 5.75 -17.46 -20.45
C LEU A 395 6.81 -17.32 -19.35
N LEU A 396 7.95 -16.70 -19.65
CA LEU A 396 8.97 -16.42 -18.63
C LEU A 396 8.45 -15.41 -17.62
N GLN A 397 7.81 -14.33 -18.08
CA GLN A 397 7.22 -13.33 -17.19
C GLN A 397 6.17 -13.96 -16.27
N VAL A 398 5.29 -14.82 -16.81
CA VAL A 398 4.31 -15.56 -16.02
C VAL A 398 4.98 -16.46 -14.98
N ALA A 399 6.03 -17.20 -15.35
CA ALA A 399 6.78 -18.01 -14.39
C ALA A 399 7.50 -17.16 -13.32
N GLN A 400 7.93 -15.94 -13.67
CA GLN A 400 8.56 -15.01 -12.74
C GLN A 400 7.55 -14.35 -11.79
N MET A 401 6.29 -14.16 -12.20
CA MET A 401 5.20 -13.73 -11.30
C MET A 401 5.02 -14.67 -10.12
N GLY A 402 5.31 -15.97 -10.27
CA GLY A 402 5.32 -16.92 -9.15
C GLY A 402 6.28 -16.56 -8.00
N ASN A 403 7.27 -15.68 -8.24
CA ASN A 403 8.12 -15.15 -7.18
C ASN A 403 7.35 -14.30 -6.16
N VAL A 404 6.20 -13.73 -6.54
CA VAL A 404 5.32 -12.99 -5.62
C VAL A 404 4.71 -13.93 -4.58
N ILE A 405 4.30 -15.14 -4.97
CA ILE A 405 3.86 -16.18 -4.03
C ILE A 405 5.02 -16.62 -3.13
N TYR A 406 6.22 -16.78 -3.70
CA TYR A 406 7.40 -17.11 -2.93
C TYR A 406 7.71 -16.05 -1.86
N GLN A 407 7.72 -14.76 -2.25
CA GLN A 407 7.95 -13.64 -1.36
C GLN A 407 6.88 -13.56 -0.26
N HIS A 408 5.61 -13.78 -0.61
CA HIS A 408 4.51 -13.83 0.35
C HIS A 408 4.77 -14.84 1.47
N PHE A 409 5.20 -16.06 1.13
CA PHE A 409 5.50 -17.12 2.11
C PHE A 409 6.92 -17.08 2.70
N GLN A 410 7.77 -16.11 2.32
CA GLN A 410 8.99 -15.82 3.09
C GLN A 410 8.67 -15.12 4.40
N LEU A 411 7.56 -14.37 4.45
CA LEU A 411 7.16 -13.66 5.65
C LEU A 411 6.69 -14.64 6.71
N ARG A 412 7.16 -14.42 7.94
CA ARG A 412 6.83 -15.29 9.08
C ARG A 412 5.33 -15.36 9.32
N ALA A 413 4.62 -14.24 9.17
CA ALA A 413 3.17 -14.18 9.37
C ALA A 413 2.41 -15.17 8.47
N ASN A 414 2.83 -15.28 7.21
CA ASN A 414 2.14 -16.10 6.21
C ASN A 414 2.66 -17.55 6.20
N ASN A 415 3.96 -17.74 6.45
CA ASN A 415 4.56 -19.08 6.47
C ASN A 415 4.15 -19.90 7.70
N GLN A 416 3.77 -19.25 8.79
CA GLN A 416 3.27 -19.94 9.99
C GLN A 416 2.07 -20.84 9.67
N GLU A 417 1.24 -20.44 8.69
CA GLU A 417 0.12 -21.24 8.22
C GLU A 417 0.59 -22.54 7.58
N LEU A 418 1.63 -22.47 6.74
CA LEU A 418 2.15 -23.64 6.02
C LEU A 418 3.01 -24.57 6.88
N ILE A 419 3.72 -24.06 7.89
CA ILE A 419 4.63 -24.85 8.73
C ILE A 419 3.87 -25.67 9.79
N ALA A 420 2.67 -25.26 10.16
CA ALA A 420 1.85 -25.98 11.14
C ALA A 420 1.34 -27.33 10.63
N ASP A 421 1.35 -27.53 9.30
CA ASP A 421 0.91 -28.74 8.63
C ASP A 421 2.06 -29.38 7.82
N GLU A 422 2.33 -30.67 8.06
CA GLU A 422 3.41 -31.39 7.36
C GLU A 422 3.13 -31.50 5.85
N GLU A 423 1.85 -31.57 5.45
CA GLU A 423 1.46 -31.54 4.03
C GLU A 423 1.72 -30.15 3.41
N GLY A 424 1.31 -29.07 4.08
CA GLY A 424 1.60 -27.68 3.70
C GLY A 424 3.09 -27.41 3.53
N LYS A 425 3.92 -27.85 4.49
CA LYS A 425 5.38 -27.71 4.43
C LYS A 425 5.98 -28.44 3.22
N ARG A 426 5.54 -29.67 2.95
CA ARG A 426 5.98 -30.44 1.77
C ARG A 426 5.56 -29.74 0.48
N LEU A 427 4.30 -29.31 0.38
CA LEU A 427 3.77 -28.64 -0.82
C LEU A 427 4.47 -27.31 -1.09
N HIS A 428 4.83 -26.55 -0.04
CA HIS A 428 5.64 -25.34 -0.19
C HIS A 428 7.01 -25.69 -0.79
N GLN A 429 7.71 -26.70 -0.28
CA GLN A 429 9.00 -27.11 -0.86
C GLN A 429 8.87 -27.57 -2.31
N ASP A 430 7.84 -28.36 -2.63
CA ASP A 430 7.54 -28.80 -3.99
C ASP A 430 7.26 -27.60 -4.91
N PHE A 431 6.54 -26.58 -4.41
CA PHE A 431 6.27 -25.33 -5.12
C PHE A 431 7.57 -24.59 -5.46
N LEU A 432 8.48 -24.42 -4.50
CA LEU A 432 9.76 -23.75 -4.75
C LEU A 432 10.59 -24.50 -5.79
N ALA A 433 10.64 -25.82 -5.71
CA ALA A 433 11.38 -26.64 -6.66
C ALA A 433 10.83 -26.50 -8.08
N ILE A 434 9.51 -26.64 -8.26
CA ILE A 434 8.91 -26.56 -9.60
C ILE A 434 8.91 -25.14 -10.17
N LEU A 435 8.82 -24.10 -9.33
CA LEU A 435 8.92 -22.71 -9.77
C LEU A 435 10.28 -22.45 -10.41
N HIS A 436 11.37 -22.84 -9.72
CA HIS A 436 12.72 -22.73 -10.26
C HIS A 436 12.93 -23.58 -11.52
N GLU A 437 12.34 -24.78 -11.59
CA GLU A 437 12.38 -25.59 -12.81
C GLU A 437 11.69 -24.87 -13.99
N CYS A 438 10.53 -24.24 -13.76
CA CYS A 438 9.81 -23.51 -14.80
C CYS A 438 10.65 -22.34 -15.32
N GLN A 439 11.22 -21.55 -14.41
CA GLN A 439 12.08 -20.42 -14.75
C GLN A 439 13.33 -20.88 -15.52
N ALA A 440 14.05 -21.88 -15.00
CA ALA A 440 15.27 -22.38 -15.64
C ALA A 440 15.03 -22.94 -17.06
N VAL A 441 13.92 -23.64 -17.28
CA VAL A 441 13.57 -24.18 -18.60
C VAL A 441 13.22 -23.06 -19.60
N LEU A 442 12.71 -21.93 -19.12
CA LEU A 442 12.34 -20.77 -19.93
C LEU A 442 13.52 -19.81 -20.18
N GLU A 443 14.52 -19.78 -19.30
CA GLU A 443 15.70 -18.90 -19.41
C GLU A 443 16.88 -19.53 -20.16
N ILE A 444 16.91 -20.85 -20.32
CA ILE A 444 18.04 -21.53 -20.97
C ILE A 444 18.17 -21.11 -22.45
N SER A 445 19.41 -20.89 -22.89
CA SER A 445 19.72 -20.47 -24.27
C SER A 445 19.48 -21.56 -25.34
N VAL A 446 19.22 -22.79 -24.91
CA VAL A 446 18.95 -23.94 -25.78
C VAL A 446 17.45 -24.07 -26.00
N HIS A 447 17.03 -24.32 -27.24
CA HIS A 447 15.61 -24.52 -27.54
C HIS A 447 15.03 -25.72 -26.77
N VAL A 448 13.99 -25.48 -25.98
CA VAL A 448 13.25 -26.52 -25.27
C VAL A 448 11.90 -26.73 -25.96
N ASP A 449 11.53 -28.00 -26.15
CA ASP A 449 10.21 -28.37 -26.67
C ASP A 449 9.09 -27.76 -25.81
N LEU A 450 8.19 -27.03 -26.45
CA LEU A 450 7.04 -26.39 -25.82
C LEU A 450 6.19 -27.37 -25.01
N LYS A 451 6.08 -28.64 -25.43
CA LYS A 451 5.35 -29.66 -24.66
C LYS A 451 5.96 -29.89 -23.29
N ARG A 452 7.29 -29.79 -23.18
CA ARG A 452 8.02 -29.94 -21.92
C ARG A 452 7.80 -28.73 -21.01
N ILE A 453 7.79 -27.53 -21.58
CA ILE A 453 7.46 -26.28 -20.86
C ILE A 453 6.04 -26.35 -20.31
N ILE A 454 5.06 -26.64 -21.16
CA ILE A 454 3.65 -26.77 -20.76
C ILE A 454 3.49 -27.82 -19.66
N LYS A 455 4.18 -28.96 -19.76
CA LYS A 455 4.15 -29.99 -18.72
C LYS A 455 4.63 -29.45 -17.37
N ARG A 456 5.67 -28.61 -17.34
CA ARG A 456 6.19 -28.01 -16.10
C ARG A 456 5.22 -26.99 -15.51
N LEU A 457 4.65 -26.12 -16.34
CA LEU A 457 3.61 -25.18 -15.92
C LEU A 457 2.37 -25.90 -15.35
N LYS A 458 1.94 -27.01 -15.97
CA LYS A 458 0.84 -27.85 -15.44
C LYS A 458 1.16 -28.49 -14.09
N ILE A 459 2.42 -28.86 -13.84
CA ILE A 459 2.84 -29.38 -12.53
C ILE A 459 2.83 -28.25 -11.49
N LEU A 460 3.34 -27.06 -11.85
CA LEU A 460 3.27 -25.87 -10.99
C LEU A 460 1.81 -25.55 -10.62
N TYR A 461 0.91 -25.49 -11.60
CA TYR A 461 -0.53 -25.31 -11.38
C TYR A 461 -1.09 -26.35 -10.40
N SER A 462 -0.79 -27.63 -10.62
CA SER A 462 -1.30 -28.70 -9.75
C SER A 462 -0.78 -28.63 -8.31
N ILE A 463 0.46 -28.21 -8.10
CA ILE A 463 1.03 -28.06 -6.75
C ILE A 463 0.40 -26.85 -6.05
N LEU A 464 0.28 -25.72 -6.74
CA LEU A 464 -0.35 -24.52 -6.20
C LEU A 464 -1.83 -24.73 -5.85
N ALA A 465 -2.58 -25.45 -6.69
CA ALA A 465 -3.98 -25.78 -6.39
C ALA A 465 -4.11 -26.58 -5.09
N LYS A 466 -3.19 -27.52 -4.83
CA LYS A 466 -3.16 -28.27 -3.57
C LYS A 466 -2.73 -27.39 -2.39
N LEU A 467 -1.77 -26.50 -2.60
CA LEU A 467 -1.30 -25.56 -1.58
C LEU A 467 -2.44 -24.63 -1.13
N ARG A 468 -3.23 -24.12 -2.09
CA ARG A 468 -4.47 -23.38 -1.81
C ARG A 468 -5.41 -24.19 -0.94
N ASP A 469 -5.71 -25.44 -1.32
CA ASP A 469 -6.63 -26.29 -0.56
C ASP A 469 -6.16 -26.53 0.89
N VAL A 470 -4.84 -26.44 1.16
CA VAL A 470 -4.30 -26.46 2.53
C VAL A 470 -4.57 -25.14 3.26
N CYS A 471 -4.28 -23.99 2.63
CA CYS A 471 -4.61 -22.68 3.19
C CYS A 471 -6.11 -22.60 3.56
N ASP A 472 -6.98 -23.17 2.72
CA ASP A 472 -8.43 -23.20 2.90
C ASP A 472 -8.87 -23.94 4.16
N LYS A 473 -8.27 -25.10 4.43
CA LYS A 473 -8.55 -25.91 5.61
C LYS A 473 -8.15 -25.18 6.88
N LEU A 474 -6.98 -24.53 6.87
CA LEU A 474 -6.43 -23.83 8.02
C LEU A 474 -7.29 -22.62 8.43
N VAL A 475 -7.80 -21.87 7.45
CA VAL A 475 -8.75 -20.77 7.71
C VAL A 475 -10.03 -21.31 8.35
N TYR A 476 -10.57 -22.42 7.84
CA TYR A 476 -11.78 -23.03 8.39
C TYR A 476 -11.60 -23.52 9.84
N GLU A 477 -10.46 -24.16 10.15
CA GLU A 477 -10.14 -24.63 11.51
C GLU A 477 -9.98 -23.47 12.52
N ARG A 478 -9.45 -22.32 12.07
CA ARG A 478 -9.31 -21.10 12.89
C ARG A 478 -10.67 -20.47 13.20
N ALA A 479 -11.53 -20.33 12.19
CA ALA A 479 -12.88 -19.81 12.35
C ALA A 479 -13.73 -20.67 13.31
N MET A 480 -13.56 -21.99 13.27
CA MET A 480 -14.22 -22.91 14.21
C MET A 480 -13.70 -22.78 15.65
N SER A 481 -12.39 -22.54 15.82
CA SER A 481 -11.77 -22.38 17.14
C SER A 481 -12.11 -21.04 17.82
N ASN A 482 -12.34 -19.98 17.04
CA ASN A 482 -12.65 -18.64 17.55
C ASN A 482 -14.14 -18.47 17.92
N ASN A 483 -15.05 -19.18 17.26
CA ASN A 483 -16.49 -19.12 17.54
C ASN A 483 -16.88 -19.72 18.91
N GLU A 484 -16.00 -20.46 19.60
CA GLU A 484 -16.23 -20.89 20.98
C GLU A 484 -16.03 -19.77 22.03
N LYS A 485 -15.54 -18.58 21.65
CA LYS A 485 -15.18 -17.50 22.61
C LYS A 485 -15.84 -16.13 22.40
N SER A 486 -16.70 -15.92 21.41
CA SER A 486 -17.37 -14.62 21.25
C SER A 486 -18.78 -14.74 20.67
N MET A 487 -19.79 -14.73 21.54
CA MET A 487 -21.13 -14.25 21.18
C MET A 487 -21.28 -12.85 21.77
N THR A 488 -21.05 -11.82 20.95
CA THR A 488 -21.74 -10.51 20.93
C THR A 488 -20.98 -9.56 20.01
N THR A 489 -21.39 -9.49 18.74
CA THR A 489 -21.82 -8.29 17.97
C THR A 489 -21.86 -8.66 16.49
N SER A 490 -23.00 -8.36 15.85
CA SER A 490 -23.26 -8.61 14.44
C SER A 490 -22.56 -7.56 13.59
N THR A 491 -21.37 -7.86 13.08
CA THR A 491 -20.87 -7.26 11.84
C THR A 491 -21.06 -8.28 10.72
N LYS A 492 -21.83 -7.89 9.70
CA LYS A 492 -22.15 -8.70 8.51
C LYS A 492 -20.87 -9.30 7.95
N LEU A 493 -20.82 -10.63 7.81
CA LEU A 493 -19.75 -11.35 7.09
C LEU A 493 -19.68 -10.82 5.65
N ARG A 494 -18.77 -9.87 5.39
CA ARG A 494 -18.26 -9.59 4.05
C ARG A 494 -16.90 -10.25 3.93
N GLN A 495 -16.79 -11.20 3.01
CA GLN A 495 -15.49 -11.74 2.61
C GLN A 495 -14.85 -10.73 1.65
N HIS A 496 -14.11 -9.76 2.18
CA HIS A 496 -13.22 -8.98 1.32
C HIS A 496 -12.13 -9.95 0.82
N SER A 497 -12.19 -10.31 -0.46
CA SER A 497 -11.24 -11.27 -1.05
C SER A 497 -9.79 -10.77 -1.03
N PHE A 498 -9.59 -9.46 -0.90
CA PHE A 498 -8.26 -8.86 -0.88
C PHE A 498 -7.56 -8.98 0.47
N ALA A 499 -8.25 -8.74 1.59
CA ALA A 499 -7.64 -8.62 2.91
C ALA A 499 -8.16 -9.69 3.87
N ASN A 500 -7.27 -10.32 4.65
CA ASN A 500 -7.68 -11.30 5.64
C ASN A 500 -8.21 -10.60 6.92
N PRO A 501 -9.52 -10.68 7.23
CA PRO A 501 -10.10 -9.94 8.35
C PRO A 501 -9.76 -10.53 9.74
N GLU A 502 -9.14 -11.72 9.82
CA GLU A 502 -8.91 -12.44 11.08
C GLU A 502 -7.48 -12.32 11.64
N ILE A 503 -6.58 -11.59 10.97
CA ILE A 503 -5.18 -11.45 11.45
C ILE A 503 -5.10 -10.28 12.44
N GLY A 504 -5.12 -10.61 13.74
CA GLY A 504 -4.63 -9.69 14.78
C GLY A 504 -3.14 -9.46 14.61
N HIS A 505 -2.75 -8.38 13.91
CA HIS A 505 -1.36 -8.10 13.59
C HIS A 505 -0.54 -7.79 14.86
N THR A 506 0.22 -8.76 15.34
CA THR A 506 1.42 -8.48 16.13
C THR A 506 2.57 -8.32 15.16
N ILE A 507 2.71 -7.14 14.54
CA ILE A 507 3.89 -6.84 13.71
C ILE A 507 5.11 -6.92 14.63
N ALA A 508 5.87 -8.01 14.50
CA ALA A 508 7.19 -8.13 15.06
C ALA A 508 8.03 -6.98 14.47
N ASN A 509 8.72 -6.22 15.32
CA ASN A 509 9.63 -5.17 14.91
C ASN A 509 10.47 -5.69 13.71
N CYS A 510 10.25 -5.13 12.53
CA CYS A 510 11.22 -5.22 11.44
C CYS A 510 12.48 -4.52 11.94
N ASN A 511 13.36 -5.26 12.61
CA ASN A 511 14.71 -4.80 12.85
C ASN A 511 15.31 -4.53 11.46
N ARG A 512 15.55 -3.24 11.16
CA ARG A 512 16.12 -2.72 9.89
C ARG A 512 17.57 -3.17 9.65
N THR A 513 17.99 -4.31 10.18
CA THR A 513 19.36 -4.81 10.18
C THR A 513 19.33 -6.30 9.87
N ASP A 514 19.15 -6.65 8.61
CA ASP A 514 19.66 -7.90 8.05
C ASP A 514 19.72 -7.76 6.53
N SER A 515 20.60 -6.85 6.09
CA SER A 515 21.28 -7.00 4.82
C SER A 515 22.77 -7.06 5.12
N SER A 516 23.34 -8.24 4.92
CA SER A 516 24.76 -8.51 5.03
C SER A 516 25.54 -7.68 3.99
N ASP A 517 25.93 -6.47 4.39
CA ASP A 517 27.16 -5.81 3.97
C ASP A 517 27.60 -4.96 5.17
N SER A 518 28.51 -5.56 5.95
CA SER A 518 28.98 -5.07 7.23
C SER A 518 29.87 -3.85 7.09
N LEU A 519 29.40 -2.69 7.57
CA LEU A 519 30.24 -1.72 8.27
C LEU A 519 29.68 -1.57 9.68
N SER A 520 30.26 -2.34 10.59
CA SER A 520 30.00 -2.33 12.02
C SER A 520 30.35 -0.97 12.62
N HIS A 521 29.34 -0.17 12.93
CA HIS A 521 29.41 0.82 14.00
C HIS A 521 28.07 0.80 14.73
N GLU A 522 28.10 0.45 16.02
CA GLU A 522 26.99 0.64 16.94
C GLU A 522 26.55 2.12 16.87
N SER A 523 25.30 2.34 16.50
CA SER A 523 24.72 3.68 16.33
C SER A 523 24.58 4.34 17.71
N ASP A 524 25.28 5.46 17.92
CA ASP A 524 25.24 6.30 19.14
C ASP A 524 23.98 7.20 19.21
N LEU A 525 22.99 7.00 18.32
CA LEU A 525 21.82 7.88 18.23
C LEU A 525 20.68 7.44 19.16
N ILE A 526 20.08 8.45 19.82
CA ILE A 526 18.78 8.37 20.52
C ILE A 526 17.62 8.03 19.55
N SER A 527 17.91 7.83 18.25
CA SER A 527 16.93 7.44 17.21
C SER A 527 16.21 6.13 17.56
N PHE A 528 16.86 5.20 18.27
CA PHE A 528 16.23 3.96 18.74
C PHE A 528 15.09 4.20 19.76
N GLN A 529 15.13 5.29 20.54
CA GLN A 529 14.09 5.61 21.53
C GLN A 529 12.85 6.30 20.91
N LEU A 530 12.98 6.93 19.73
CA LEU A 530 11.85 7.57 19.03
C LEU A 530 10.83 6.53 18.51
N THR A 531 11.32 5.36 18.07
CA THR A 531 10.46 4.25 17.62
C THR A 531 9.60 3.69 18.75
N GLU A 532 10.06 3.82 20.01
CA GLU A 532 9.34 3.34 21.19
C GLU A 532 8.19 4.28 21.60
N ILE A 533 8.29 5.59 21.31
CA ILE A 533 7.19 6.55 21.53
C ILE A 533 6.00 6.25 20.61
N LEU A 534 6.28 5.80 19.37
CA LEU A 534 5.27 5.41 18.38
C LEU A 534 4.75 3.98 18.55
N ARG A 535 5.16 3.24 19.60
CA ARG A 535 4.37 2.08 20.08
C ARG A 535 3.07 2.61 20.68
N ILE A 536 2.15 2.92 19.80
CA ILE A 536 0.76 3.17 20.12
C ILE A 536 0.08 1.82 19.93
N THR A 537 -0.06 1.14 21.06
CA THR A 537 -0.94 -0.03 21.24
C THR A 537 -2.38 0.33 21.02
#